data_AF-A0A3M5WRI7-F1
#
_entry.id   AF-A0A3M5WRI7-F1
#
_cell.length_a   1.000
_cell.length_b   1.000
_cell.length_c   1.000
_cell.angle_alpha   90.00
_cell.angle_beta   90.00
_cell.angle_gamma   90.00
#
_symmetry.space_group_name_H-M   'P 1'
#
loop_
_entity.id
_entity.type
_entity.pdbx_description
1 polymer ?
#
loop_
_entity_poly.entity_id
_entity_poly.type
_entity_poly.pdbx_seq_one_letter_code
_entity_poly.pdbx_strand_id
1 'polypeptide(L)'
;MDYQLLAWNRTKNYRCQPCGKAGLKPLVDFDSNWICNGEGCGKPIEIEMTHKRYRPRWANRVKAEDLVPNDELAFETEGSAFAYVLESNDVAGKQDKWYVARQGHRGLQVDRNHFYYRFI
;
A
#
# COMPACT_ATOMS: atom_id res chain seq x y z
N MET A 1 8.75 -2.04 16.90
CA MET A 1 8.57 -1.02 15.85
C MET A 1 9.87 -0.92 15.09
N ASP A 2 9.88 -1.35 13.83
CA ASP A 2 11.07 -1.38 12.98
C ASP A 2 11.56 0.04 12.64
N TYR A 3 12.65 0.45 13.28
CA TYR A 3 13.31 1.74 13.04
C TYR A 3 13.78 1.91 11.58
N GLN A 4 14.00 0.82 10.85
CA GLN A 4 14.43 0.85 9.44
C GLN A 4 13.31 1.29 8.49
N LEU A 5 12.05 0.90 8.74
CA LEU A 5 10.88 1.34 7.96
C LEU A 5 10.61 2.85 8.12
N LEU A 6 10.95 3.42 9.28
CA LEU A 6 10.78 4.85 9.57
C LEU A 6 11.86 5.73 8.91
N ALA A 7 13.08 5.24 8.77
CA ALA A 7 14.18 6.00 8.17
C ALA A 7 13.99 6.19 6.65
N TRP A 8 13.58 5.14 5.93
CA TRP A 8 13.39 5.20 4.49
C TRP A 8 12.14 5.98 4.07
N ASN A 9 11.05 5.87 4.85
CA ASN A 9 9.81 6.64 4.65
C ASN A 9 10.06 8.16 4.59
N ARG A 10 11.09 8.68 5.27
CA ARG A 10 11.42 10.12 5.21
C ARG A 10 11.83 10.65 3.84
N THR A 11 12.18 9.78 2.89
CA THR A 11 12.62 10.19 1.54
C THR A 11 11.52 10.13 0.48
N LYS A 12 10.31 9.72 0.87
CA LYS A 12 9.18 9.57 -0.04
C LYS A 12 8.33 10.83 -0.13
N ASN A 13 7.74 11.03 -1.29
CA ASN A 13 6.72 12.04 -1.48
C ASN A 13 5.37 11.49 -1.00
N TYR A 14 4.71 12.27 -0.16
CA TYR A 14 3.39 11.97 0.39
C TYR A 14 2.40 13.04 -0.03
N ARG A 15 1.18 12.63 -0.33
CA ARG A 15 0.07 13.55 -0.57
C ARG A 15 -1.24 13.01 -0.03
N CYS A 16 -2.17 13.90 0.25
CA CYS A 16 -3.55 13.55 0.53
C CYS A 16 -4.43 14.19 -0.54
N GLN A 17 -4.92 13.38 -1.49
CA GLN A 17 -5.70 13.87 -2.64
C GLN A 17 -6.93 14.68 -2.21
N PRO A 18 -7.76 14.24 -1.23
CA PRO A 18 -8.92 15.02 -0.77
C PRO A 18 -8.55 16.39 -0.19
N CYS A 19 -7.44 16.46 0.55
CA CYS A 19 -6.97 17.68 1.17
C CYS A 19 -6.13 18.56 0.21
N GLY A 20 -5.77 18.07 -0.97
CA GLY A 20 -4.92 18.76 -1.96
C GLY A 20 -3.49 19.05 -1.47
N LYS A 21 -3.10 18.53 -0.29
CA LYS A 21 -1.79 18.79 0.32
C LYS A 21 -0.77 17.73 -0.14
N ALA A 22 0.43 18.19 -0.47
CA ALA A 22 1.58 17.37 -0.82
C ALA A 22 2.78 17.72 0.07
N GLY A 23 3.82 16.89 0.06
CA GLY A 23 4.99 17.07 0.92
C GLY A 23 4.72 16.80 2.39
N LEU A 24 3.76 15.89 2.67
CA LEU A 24 3.35 15.56 4.03
C LEU A 24 4.48 14.88 4.81
N LYS A 25 4.58 15.17 6.10
CA LYS A 25 5.57 14.62 7.01
C LYS A 25 4.95 13.49 7.84
N PRO A 26 5.50 12.27 7.80
CA PRO A 26 5.04 11.17 8.65
C PRO A 26 5.03 11.55 10.13
N LEU A 27 4.01 11.10 10.85
CA LEU A 27 3.78 11.36 12.29
C LEU A 27 3.48 12.82 12.65
N VAL A 28 3.52 13.75 11.69
CA VAL A 28 3.08 15.14 11.87
C VAL A 28 1.74 15.32 11.15
N ASP A 29 1.73 15.03 9.85
CA ASP A 29 0.57 15.24 8.98
C ASP A 29 -0.32 14.00 8.85
N PHE A 30 0.17 12.84 9.31
CA PHE A 30 -0.59 11.59 9.34
C PHE A 30 -0.09 10.61 10.40
N ASP A 31 -0.98 9.73 10.84
CA ASP A 31 -0.73 8.77 11.92
C ASP A 31 -0.04 7.47 11.45
N SER A 32 0.20 6.54 12.38
CA SER A 32 0.77 5.22 12.09
C SER A 32 -0.14 4.31 11.24
N ASN A 33 -1.42 4.67 11.11
CA ASN A 33 -2.38 4.00 10.23
C ASN A 33 -2.43 4.62 8.85
N TRP A 34 -1.57 5.62 8.57
CA TRP A 34 -1.53 6.29 7.27
C TRP A 34 -2.85 6.99 6.95
N ILE A 35 -3.45 7.61 7.97
CA ILE A 35 -4.64 8.46 7.83
C ILE A 35 -4.25 9.93 8.02
N CYS A 36 -4.73 10.79 7.13
CA CYS A 36 -4.37 12.20 7.12
C CYS A 36 -5.00 12.92 8.32
N ASN A 37 -4.17 13.65 9.07
CA ASN A 37 -4.55 14.42 10.25
C ASN A 37 -5.10 15.82 9.93
N GLY A 38 -5.16 16.22 8.65
CA GLY A 38 -5.75 17.49 8.25
C GLY A 38 -7.22 17.57 8.68
N GLU A 39 -7.67 18.74 9.13
CA GLU A 39 -9.03 18.97 9.67
C GLU A 39 -10.10 18.29 8.81
N GLY A 40 -10.73 17.24 9.36
CA GLY A 40 -11.85 16.53 8.73
C GLY A 40 -11.49 15.62 7.54
N CYS A 41 -10.21 15.43 7.19
CA CYS A 41 -9.83 14.61 6.04
C CYS A 41 -10.13 13.13 6.30
N GLY A 42 -9.47 12.52 7.29
CA GLY A 42 -9.69 11.11 7.67
C GLY A 42 -9.49 10.10 6.53
N LYS A 43 -8.83 10.51 5.43
CA LYS A 43 -8.59 9.68 4.25
C LYS A 43 -7.17 9.14 4.23
N PRO A 44 -6.95 7.97 3.60
CA PRO A 44 -5.63 7.39 3.43
C PRO A 44 -4.66 8.34 2.73
N ILE A 45 -3.38 8.27 3.10
CA ILE A 45 -2.32 9.01 2.42
C ILE A 45 -1.89 8.22 1.19
N GLU A 46 -1.52 8.96 0.16
CA GLU A 46 -0.88 8.41 -1.02
C GLU A 46 0.63 8.61 -0.92
N ILE A 47 1.37 7.55 -1.24
CA ILE A 47 2.83 7.52 -1.28
C ILE A 47 3.28 7.36 -2.73
N GLU A 48 4.28 8.15 -3.13
CA GLU A 48 4.90 7.99 -4.43
C GLU A 48 5.84 6.78 -4.44
N MET A 49 5.53 5.81 -5.28
CA MET A 49 6.22 4.53 -5.40
C MET A 49 6.82 4.36 -6.80
N THR A 50 8.00 3.76 -6.87
CA THR A 50 8.66 3.48 -8.15
C THR A 50 7.89 2.41 -8.91
N HIS A 51 7.66 2.65 -10.21
CA HIS A 51 6.98 1.72 -11.08
C HIS A 51 7.93 1.21 -12.18
N LYS A 52 7.90 -0.09 -12.50
CA LYS A 52 8.81 -0.66 -13.50
C LYS A 52 8.52 -0.17 -14.93
N ARG A 53 7.24 -0.01 -15.27
CA ARG A 53 6.78 0.35 -16.63
C ARG A 53 6.51 1.84 -16.83
N TYR A 54 6.38 2.60 -15.76
CA TYR A 54 5.88 3.98 -15.80
C TYR A 54 6.79 4.88 -14.97
N ARG A 55 6.58 6.20 -15.06
CA ARG A 55 7.10 7.13 -14.06
C ARG A 55 6.60 6.74 -12.66
N PRO A 56 7.23 7.22 -11.57
CA PRO A 56 6.71 7.00 -10.22
C PRO A 56 5.20 7.26 -10.15
N ARG A 57 4.48 6.34 -9.52
CA ARG A 57 3.03 6.35 -9.39
C ARG A 57 2.64 6.42 -7.94
N TRP A 58 1.44 6.94 -7.69
CA TRP A 58 0.87 7.03 -6.36
C TRP A 58 0.29 5.68 -5.96
N ALA A 59 0.51 5.31 -4.72
CA ALA A 59 -0.07 4.12 -4.11
C ALA A 59 -0.68 4.48 -2.76
N ASN A 60 -1.71 3.75 -2.34
CA ASN A 60 -2.28 3.87 -1.00
C ASN A 60 -2.04 2.58 -0.21
N ARG A 61 -1.98 2.73 1.12
CA ARG A 61 -1.90 1.59 2.02
C ARG A 61 -3.31 1.03 2.22
N VAL A 62 -3.49 -0.23 1.88
CA VAL A 62 -4.78 -0.95 1.98
C VAL A 62 -4.55 -2.28 2.69
N LYS A 63 -5.56 -2.77 3.40
CA LYS A 63 -5.48 -4.12 3.95
C LYS A 63 -5.59 -5.14 2.82
N ALA A 64 -5.09 -6.33 3.09
CA ALA A 64 -5.24 -7.46 2.20
C ALA A 64 -6.73 -7.65 1.87
N GLU A 65 -7.63 -7.66 2.86
CA GLU A 65 -9.08 -7.82 2.64
C GLU A 65 -9.74 -6.82 1.67
N ASP A 66 -9.15 -5.65 1.45
CA ASP A 66 -9.71 -4.57 0.59
C ASP A 66 -9.19 -4.60 -0.86
N LEU A 67 -8.30 -5.54 -1.18
CA LEU A 67 -7.71 -5.66 -2.51
C LEU A 67 -8.66 -6.39 -3.47
N VAL A 68 -8.57 -6.15 -4.77
CA VAL A 68 -9.38 -6.85 -5.79
C VAL A 68 -8.49 -7.52 -6.82
N PRO A 69 -8.98 -8.54 -7.55
CA PRO A 69 -8.18 -9.19 -8.59
C PRO A 69 -7.69 -8.17 -9.61
N ASN A 70 -6.42 -8.31 -10.01
CA ASN A 70 -5.65 -7.38 -10.86
C ASN A 70 -5.18 -6.09 -10.20
N ASP A 71 -5.42 -5.87 -8.90
CA ASP A 71 -4.75 -4.78 -8.19
C ASP A 71 -3.23 -4.95 -8.30
N GLU A 72 -2.55 -3.86 -8.66
CA GLU A 72 -1.10 -3.81 -8.79
C GLU A 72 -0.48 -3.32 -7.49
N LEU A 73 0.34 -4.17 -6.87
CA LEU A 73 0.95 -3.88 -5.58
C LEU A 73 2.35 -3.33 -5.76
N ALA A 74 2.66 -2.25 -5.05
CA ALA A 74 3.99 -1.73 -4.89
C ALA A 74 4.66 -2.38 -3.67
N PHE A 75 5.93 -2.80 -3.80
CA PHE A 75 6.72 -3.27 -2.67
C PHE A 75 7.80 -2.26 -2.30
N GLU A 76 8.04 -2.11 -1.00
CA GLU A 76 9.10 -1.27 -0.41
C GLU A 76 10.50 -1.92 -0.53
N THR A 77 10.79 -2.55 -1.67
CA THR A 77 12.12 -3.14 -1.95
C THR A 77 12.81 -2.37 -3.06
N GLU A 78 14.13 -2.17 -2.94
CA GLU A 78 14.96 -1.63 -4.01
C GLU A 78 14.84 -2.54 -5.24
N GLY A 79 14.25 -2.02 -6.31
CA GLY A 79 14.11 -2.76 -7.56
C GLY A 79 12.68 -3.08 -7.96
N SER A 80 11.79 -2.08 -7.95
CA SER A 80 10.51 -2.06 -8.70
C SER A 80 9.77 -3.41 -8.75
N ALA A 81 9.72 -4.11 -7.62
CA ALA A 81 8.95 -5.33 -7.53
C ALA A 81 7.49 -4.88 -7.47
N PHE A 82 6.68 -5.37 -8.41
CA PHE A 82 5.24 -5.29 -8.31
C PHE A 82 4.65 -6.70 -8.41
N ALA A 83 3.53 -6.88 -7.75
CA ALA A 83 2.73 -8.10 -7.79
C ALA A 83 1.35 -7.77 -8.30
N TYR A 84 0.67 -8.77 -8.85
CA TYR A 84 -0.76 -8.68 -9.10
C TYR A 84 -1.49 -9.53 -8.08
N VAL A 85 -2.61 -9.02 -7.60
CA VAL A 85 -3.58 -9.82 -6.85
C VAL A 85 -4.24 -10.77 -7.84
N LEU A 86 -4.10 -12.08 -7.63
CA LEU A 86 -4.72 -13.07 -8.52
C LEU A 86 -6.15 -13.39 -8.09
N GLU A 87 -6.38 -13.42 -6.79
CA GLU A 87 -7.65 -13.84 -6.21
C GLU A 87 -7.89 -13.10 -4.88
N SER A 88 -9.14 -12.74 -4.65
CA SER A 88 -9.65 -11.97 -3.51
C SER A 88 -11.01 -12.56 -3.19
N ASN A 89 -11.05 -13.60 -2.33
CA ASN A 89 -12.28 -14.36 -2.09
C ASN A 89 -12.47 -14.66 -0.60
N ASP A 90 -13.68 -14.36 -0.11
CA ASP A 90 -14.19 -14.83 1.17
C ASP A 90 -14.95 -16.15 0.91
N VAL A 91 -14.36 -17.29 1.28
CA VAL A 91 -14.98 -18.60 1.01
C VAL A 91 -15.72 -19.06 2.27
N ALA A 92 -17.05 -19.20 2.17
CA ALA A 92 -17.84 -19.86 3.20
C ALA A 92 -17.21 -21.24 3.53
N GLY A 93 -16.57 -21.34 4.69
CA GLY A 93 -15.96 -22.58 5.19
C GLY A 93 -14.44 -22.74 5.02
N LYS A 94 -13.71 -21.78 4.41
CA LYS A 94 -12.23 -21.77 4.44
C LYS A 94 -11.73 -20.34 4.71
N GLN A 95 -11.52 -20.08 5.99
CA GLN A 95 -11.06 -18.82 6.57
C GLN A 95 -9.79 -18.24 5.90
N ASP A 96 -9.82 -16.91 5.73
CA ASP A 96 -8.69 -15.97 5.86
C ASP A 96 -7.45 -16.19 4.97
N LYS A 97 -7.61 -16.32 3.64
CA LYS A 97 -6.45 -16.49 2.73
C LYS A 97 -6.48 -15.51 1.58
N TRP A 98 -5.63 -14.49 1.68
CA TRP A 98 -5.39 -13.52 0.60
C TRP A 98 -4.28 -13.98 -0.34
N TYR A 99 -4.51 -13.99 -1.66
CA TYR A 99 -3.51 -14.46 -2.63
C TYR A 99 -2.85 -13.33 -3.42
N VAL A 100 -1.58 -13.06 -3.10
CA VAL A 100 -0.74 -12.11 -3.84
C VAL A 100 0.26 -12.86 -4.70
N ALA A 101 0.28 -12.61 -6.02
CA ALA A 101 1.29 -13.21 -6.90
C ALA A 101 2.36 -12.23 -7.34
N ARG A 102 3.60 -12.61 -7.05
CA ARG A 102 4.79 -11.99 -7.61
C ARG A 102 5.06 -12.60 -8.98
N GLN A 103 5.51 -11.78 -9.95
CA GLN A 103 5.88 -12.26 -11.29
C GLN A 103 6.83 -13.48 -11.17
N GLY A 104 6.41 -14.64 -11.69
CA GLY A 104 7.20 -15.88 -11.67
C GLY A 104 6.97 -16.82 -10.47
N HIS A 105 6.09 -16.50 -9.52
CA HIS A 105 5.79 -17.34 -8.37
C HIS A 105 4.30 -17.67 -8.24
N ARG A 106 3.97 -18.87 -7.74
CA ARG A 106 2.61 -19.22 -7.31
C ARG A 106 2.17 -18.25 -6.20
N GLY A 107 0.91 -17.83 -6.21
CA GLY A 107 0.38 -16.85 -5.25
C GLY A 107 0.67 -17.25 -3.79
N LEU A 108 1.01 -16.25 -2.96
CA LEU A 108 1.26 -16.42 -1.52
C LEU A 108 -0.04 -16.16 -0.74
N GLN A 109 -0.39 -17.06 0.17
CA GLN A 109 -1.45 -16.84 1.16
C GLN A 109 -0.95 -15.89 2.25
N VAL A 110 -1.69 -14.83 2.54
CA VAL A 110 -1.39 -13.92 3.66
C VAL A 110 -2.60 -13.64 4.54
N ASP A 111 -2.32 -13.06 5.72
CA ASP A 111 -3.31 -12.57 6.68
C ASP A 111 -4.15 -11.42 6.10
N ARG A 112 -5.46 -11.44 6.37
CA ARG A 112 -6.45 -10.44 5.92
C ARG A 112 -6.13 -9.00 6.34
N ASN A 113 -5.50 -8.80 7.50
CA ASN A 113 -5.13 -7.49 8.04
C ASN A 113 -3.69 -7.10 7.67
N HIS A 114 -2.99 -7.91 6.87
CA HIS A 114 -1.70 -7.51 6.33
C HIS A 114 -1.89 -6.30 5.42
N PHE A 115 -1.00 -5.31 5.53
CA PHE A 115 -1.10 -4.10 4.72
C PHE A 115 -0.21 -4.19 3.47
N TYR A 116 -0.77 -3.78 2.34
CA TYR A 116 -0.07 -3.63 1.08
C TYR A 116 -0.13 -2.18 0.59
N TYR A 117 0.82 -1.79 -0.25
CA TYR A 117 0.70 -0.58 -1.05
C TYR A 117 0.09 -0.95 -2.40
N ARG A 118 -1.10 -0.44 -2.70
CA ARG A 118 -1.76 -0.62 -3.98
C ARG A 118 -1.58 0.62 -4.82
N PHE A 119 -1.12 0.48 -6.06
CA PHE A 119 -1.11 1.59 -7.01
C PHE A 119 -2.53 2.07 -7.34
N ILE A 120 -2.70 3.38 -7.45
CA ILE A 120 -3.97 4.07 -7.76
C ILE A 120 -3.96 4.53 -9.21
#